data_AF-Q7MRW2-F1
#
_entry.id   AF-Q7MRW2-F1
#
_cell.length_a   1.000
_cell.length_b   1.000
_cell.length_c   1.000
_cell.angle_alpha   90.00
_cell.angle_beta   90.00
_cell.angle_gamma   90.00
#
_symmetry.space_group_name_H-M   'P 1'
#
loop_
_entity.id
_entity.type
_entity.pdbx_description
1 polymer ?
#
loop_
_entity_poly.entity_id
_entity_poly.type
_entity_poly.pdbx_seq_one_letter_code
_entity_poly.pdbx_strand_id
1 'polypeptide(L)'
;MTLKECNLIVLDKPRALSSEQEVYLVDQFGLFFVHHSFESLLSGFKSHPMDMILLVLEALGGSESLSALKAVKGMYPEIPILLATDIAPDEIDKSIPFALAGMLPVAWQGDRFSEVLRSQESSILRYAKKERERRGDAPQELGLEESIARFFSHTKEKLAAFDLEAESGKRFNYPLMKRFIHTAYNNFIEVDPKIRSIRKLTEAKDRLSEALRLQILLKKRIDVSIEYNYEEVYLKNQPAYIDVIQKLEQTLHKMGVYRKEMGILTSQMERFKEEMKHASDPSLKVEAEQSFKNANRRYVDRMHEIKQMQESLGVMEATKEELWKRDFEAFMRVFKEEAGKYEREYEELVDALAYRFDRFLWIAARESRLVREYFEKGMIEGVFSSKTYLEYYVKHLDKNLSSKANRELIRYRHKMEEENAIHVALVGNVTEDLLQDKRRLEATDGYIRVSLYVPQTLENFFEEAKEGKYEIVMMEDVVGRWLFFQLWKRLKESLVDSSFLPKQVLLVRHYKDPERIREKALSMRWENILTPPITREKLKALLLSIA
;
A
#
# COMPACT_ATOMS: atom_id res chain seq x y z
N MET A 1 8.50 21.93 -32.82
CA MET A 1 7.57 22.31 -31.75
C MET A 1 7.21 23.78 -31.93
N THR A 2 5.94 24.16 -31.76
CA THR A 2 5.45 25.55 -31.91
C THR A 2 4.84 26.04 -30.58
N LEU A 3 4.60 27.35 -30.44
CA LEU A 3 3.93 27.89 -29.24
C LEU A 3 2.52 27.30 -29.03
N LYS A 4 1.82 26.94 -30.11
CA LYS A 4 0.51 26.26 -30.06
C LYS A 4 0.56 24.88 -29.43
N GLU A 5 1.74 24.28 -29.33
CA GLU A 5 1.93 23.01 -28.65
C GLU A 5 2.39 23.20 -27.21
N CYS A 6 2.66 24.44 -26.76
CA CYS A 6 3.11 24.74 -25.41
C CYS A 6 1.92 24.99 -24.48
N ASN A 7 2.09 24.62 -23.22
CA ASN A 7 1.09 24.81 -22.17
C ASN A 7 1.42 26.03 -21.29
N LEU A 8 0.46 26.94 -21.17
CA LEU A 8 0.56 28.16 -20.38
C LEU A 8 -0.30 28.06 -19.12
N ILE A 9 0.32 28.31 -17.98
CA ILE A 9 -0.42 28.55 -16.74
C ILE A 9 -0.35 30.03 -16.36
N VAL A 10 -1.47 30.58 -15.95
CA VAL A 10 -1.60 31.99 -15.62
C VAL A 10 -2.06 32.14 -14.18
N LEU A 11 -1.32 32.94 -13.42
CA LEU A 11 -1.78 33.40 -12.12
C LEU A 11 -2.28 34.83 -12.27
N ASP A 12 -3.61 34.96 -12.31
CA ASP A 12 -4.33 36.23 -12.37
C ASP A 12 -5.15 36.40 -11.09
N LYS A 13 -4.45 36.67 -9.99
CA LYS A 13 -5.06 36.97 -8.69
C LYS A 13 -6.01 38.19 -8.75
N PRO A 14 -5.67 39.30 -9.42
CA PRO A 14 -6.56 40.46 -9.48
C PRO A 14 -7.78 40.27 -10.39
N ARG A 15 -7.79 39.23 -11.26
CA ARG A 15 -8.74 39.10 -12.38
C ARG A 15 -8.62 40.26 -13.36
N ALA A 16 -7.38 40.66 -13.61
CA ALA A 16 -7.05 41.80 -14.44
C ALA A 16 -7.00 41.45 -15.94
N LEU A 17 -6.94 40.15 -16.29
CA LEU A 17 -7.03 39.76 -17.69
C LEU A 17 -8.36 40.16 -18.29
N SER A 18 -8.29 40.91 -19.39
CA SER A 18 -9.46 41.15 -20.22
C SER A 18 -9.83 39.87 -20.98
N SER A 19 -11.11 39.77 -21.38
CA SER A 19 -11.54 38.63 -22.20
C SER A 19 -10.85 38.58 -23.56
N GLU A 20 -10.42 39.72 -24.11
CA GLU A 20 -9.63 39.76 -25.34
C GLU A 20 -8.24 39.14 -25.13
N GLN A 21 -7.63 39.36 -23.96
CA GLN A 21 -6.37 38.74 -23.60
C GLN A 21 -6.54 37.23 -23.37
N GLU A 22 -7.59 36.77 -22.68
CA GLU A 22 -7.90 35.34 -22.54
C GLU A 22 -8.07 34.65 -23.91
N VAL A 23 -8.82 35.28 -24.81
CA VAL A 23 -9.03 34.78 -26.18
C VAL A 23 -7.71 34.72 -26.96
N TYR A 24 -6.89 35.77 -26.86
CA TYR A 24 -5.59 35.76 -27.52
C TYR A 24 -4.72 34.62 -27.00
N LEU A 25 -4.67 34.40 -25.67
CA LEU A 25 -3.85 33.34 -25.06
C LEU A 25 -4.32 31.94 -25.48
N VAL A 26 -5.63 31.69 -25.54
CA VAL A 26 -6.17 30.39 -26.00
C VAL A 26 -5.96 30.14 -27.50
N ASP A 27 -5.69 31.19 -28.28
CA ASP A 27 -5.36 31.09 -29.70
C ASP A 27 -3.86 30.85 -29.95
N GLN A 28 -2.99 31.23 -29.01
CA GLN A 28 -1.54 31.06 -29.11
C GLN A 28 -1.00 29.76 -28.48
N PHE A 29 -1.67 29.23 -27.45
CA PHE A 29 -1.19 28.09 -26.66
C PHE A 29 -2.09 26.87 -26.78
N GLY A 30 -1.54 25.69 -26.45
CA GLY A 30 -2.26 24.42 -26.47
C GLY A 30 -3.22 24.31 -25.28
N LEU A 31 -2.65 24.16 -24.07
CA LEU A 31 -3.40 24.33 -22.81
C LEU A 31 -3.18 25.72 -22.23
N PHE A 32 -4.26 26.30 -21.72
CA PHE A 32 -4.27 27.56 -21.00
C PHE A 32 -5.10 27.40 -19.74
N PHE A 33 -4.53 27.71 -18.58
CA PHE A 33 -5.25 27.68 -17.31
C PHE A 33 -5.07 28.99 -16.56
N VAL A 34 -6.18 29.61 -16.17
CA VAL A 34 -6.17 30.79 -15.30
C VAL A 34 -6.48 30.37 -13.88
N HIS A 35 -5.57 30.68 -12.98
CA HIS A 35 -5.69 30.46 -11.56
C HIS A 35 -5.73 31.80 -10.83
N HIS A 36 -6.55 31.87 -9.78
CA HIS A 36 -6.70 33.08 -8.97
C HIS A 36 -6.05 32.96 -7.58
N SER A 37 -5.44 31.80 -7.29
CA SER A 37 -4.75 31.53 -6.03
C SER A 37 -3.51 30.68 -6.26
N PHE A 38 -2.53 30.79 -5.37
CA PHE A 38 -1.32 30.00 -5.44
C PHE A 38 -1.56 28.50 -5.27
N GLU A 39 -2.45 28.11 -4.35
CA GLU A 39 -2.78 26.69 -4.13
C GLU A 39 -3.36 26.04 -5.40
N SER A 40 -4.24 26.77 -6.09
CA SER A 40 -4.81 26.28 -7.35
C SER A 40 -3.77 26.19 -8.46
N LEU A 41 -2.83 27.15 -8.52
CA LEU A 41 -1.69 27.12 -9.44
C LEU A 41 -0.83 25.86 -9.22
N LEU A 42 -0.49 25.56 -7.96
CA LEU A 42 0.29 24.37 -7.63
C LEU A 42 -0.45 23.07 -7.96
N SER A 43 -1.77 23.03 -7.77
CA SER A 43 -2.60 21.90 -8.21
C SER A 43 -2.55 21.73 -9.73
N GLY A 44 -2.58 22.84 -10.48
CA GLY A 44 -2.43 22.83 -11.93
C GLY A 44 -1.09 22.24 -12.38
N PHE A 45 0.02 22.65 -11.74
CA PHE A 45 1.35 22.07 -12.00
C PHE A 45 1.46 20.57 -11.74
N LYS A 46 0.69 20.05 -10.77
CA LYS A 46 0.65 18.61 -10.47
C LYS A 46 -0.22 17.84 -11.46
N SER A 47 -1.24 18.49 -11.99
CA SER A 47 -2.24 17.88 -12.86
C SER A 47 -1.81 17.86 -14.32
N HIS A 48 -1.04 18.87 -14.73
CA HIS A 48 -0.72 19.09 -16.14
C HIS A 48 0.73 19.56 -16.32
N PRO A 49 1.39 19.10 -17.40
CA PRO A 49 2.72 19.58 -17.77
C PRO A 49 2.64 21.05 -18.22
N MET A 50 3.25 21.97 -17.46
CA MET A 50 3.36 23.38 -17.86
C MET A 50 4.71 23.71 -18.46
N ASP A 51 4.66 24.51 -19.53
CA ASP A 51 5.82 24.93 -20.31
C ASP A 51 6.20 26.39 -20.02
N MET A 52 5.27 27.17 -19.50
CA MET A 52 5.42 28.60 -19.31
C MET A 52 4.46 29.13 -18.25
N ILE A 53 4.85 30.21 -17.58
CA ILE A 53 4.00 30.94 -16.63
C ILE A 53 3.80 32.38 -17.12
N LEU A 54 2.56 32.86 -17.06
CA LEU A 54 2.25 34.28 -17.08
C LEU A 54 1.76 34.71 -15.69
N LEU A 55 2.42 35.70 -15.12
CA LEU A 55 2.04 36.28 -13.83
C LEU A 55 1.41 37.65 -14.05
N VAL A 56 0.23 37.91 -13.49
CA VAL A 56 -0.42 39.23 -13.59
C VAL A 56 -0.40 39.93 -12.23
N LEU A 57 0.24 41.11 -12.16
CA LEU A 57 0.41 41.92 -10.94
C LEU A 57 -0.01 43.38 -11.18
N GLU A 58 -1.09 43.85 -10.55
CA GLU A 58 -1.56 45.24 -10.66
C GLU A 58 -0.86 46.23 -9.71
N ALA A 59 -0.44 45.79 -8.52
CA ALA A 59 0.26 46.65 -7.54
C ALA A 59 1.09 45.80 -6.55
N LEU A 60 2.05 46.43 -5.85
CA LEU A 60 2.96 45.84 -4.83
C LEU A 60 2.25 45.32 -3.54
N GLY A 61 0.99 44.88 -3.63
CA GLY A 61 0.17 44.41 -2.51
C GLY A 61 0.21 42.90 -2.22
N GLY A 62 1.12 42.13 -2.81
CA GLY A 62 1.13 40.67 -2.64
C GLY A 62 2.50 40.08 -2.34
N SER A 63 2.98 40.19 -1.09
CA SER A 63 4.11 39.37 -0.61
C SER A 63 3.92 37.89 -0.92
N GLU A 64 2.68 37.44 -0.94
CA GLU A 64 2.24 36.09 -1.27
C GLU A 64 2.46 35.71 -2.74
N SER A 65 2.16 36.58 -3.72
CA SER A 65 2.36 36.28 -5.15
C SER A 65 3.84 36.20 -5.52
N LEU A 66 4.67 37.07 -4.92
CA LEU A 66 6.13 36.99 -5.06
C LEU A 66 6.72 35.77 -4.35
N SER A 67 6.17 35.39 -3.19
CA SER A 67 6.58 34.18 -2.46
C SER A 67 6.20 32.91 -3.23
N ALA A 68 5.01 32.89 -3.81
CA ALA A 68 4.55 31.86 -4.75
C ALA A 68 5.50 31.72 -5.94
N LEU A 69 5.94 32.84 -6.52
CA LEU A 69 6.89 32.85 -7.63
C LEU A 69 8.24 32.23 -7.22
N LYS A 70 8.75 32.60 -6.06
CA LYS A 70 9.99 32.02 -5.50
C LYS A 70 9.86 30.53 -5.26
N ALA A 71 8.70 30.08 -4.74
CA ALA A 71 8.43 28.67 -4.55
C ALA A 71 8.38 27.91 -5.88
N VAL A 72 7.68 28.43 -6.89
CA VAL A 72 7.59 27.81 -8.22
C VAL A 72 8.95 27.79 -8.91
N LYS A 73 9.74 28.86 -8.83
CA LYS A 73 11.09 28.89 -9.38
C LYS A 73 12.04 27.95 -8.62
N GLY A 74 11.83 27.75 -7.32
CA GLY A 74 12.53 26.73 -6.54
C GLY A 74 12.23 25.30 -7.00
N MET A 75 10.98 25.03 -7.39
CA MET A 75 10.55 23.73 -7.93
C MET A 75 10.93 23.53 -9.41
N TYR A 76 10.85 24.60 -10.21
CA TYR A 76 11.08 24.61 -11.65
C TYR A 76 12.05 25.74 -12.03
N PRO A 77 13.37 25.57 -11.81
CA PRO A 77 14.36 26.64 -11.96
C PRO A 77 14.43 27.22 -13.38
N GLU A 78 14.15 26.41 -14.39
CA GLU A 78 14.31 26.78 -15.79
C GLU A 78 13.01 27.25 -16.44
N ILE A 79 11.86 27.20 -15.75
CA ILE A 79 10.58 27.57 -16.37
C ILE A 79 10.60 29.05 -16.79
N PRO A 80 10.24 29.37 -18.05
CA PRO A 80 10.05 30.73 -18.51
C PRO A 80 8.88 31.37 -17.77
N ILE A 81 9.11 32.57 -17.23
CA ILE A 81 8.10 33.36 -16.53
C ILE A 81 7.98 34.71 -17.24
N LEU A 82 6.81 35.00 -17.80
CA LEU A 82 6.43 36.34 -18.20
C LEU A 82 5.71 37.04 -17.05
N LEU A 83 6.01 38.33 -16.89
CA LEU A 83 5.37 39.18 -15.92
C LEU A 83 4.57 40.27 -16.63
N ALA A 84 3.26 40.27 -16.39
CA ALA A 84 2.39 41.37 -16.75
C ALA A 84 2.15 42.26 -15.54
N THR A 85 2.64 43.50 -15.59
CA THR A 85 2.55 44.43 -14.47
C THR A 85 2.70 45.88 -14.90
N ASP A 86 2.04 46.77 -14.15
CA ASP A 86 2.22 48.22 -14.27
C ASP A 86 3.25 48.75 -13.25
N ILE A 87 3.88 47.86 -12.48
CA ILE A 87 4.97 48.21 -11.55
C ILE A 87 6.24 48.54 -12.36
N ALA A 88 6.98 49.55 -11.90
CA ALA A 88 8.23 49.96 -12.55
C ALA A 88 9.30 48.83 -12.49
N PRO A 89 10.07 48.60 -13.58
CA PRO A 89 11.08 47.54 -13.65
C PRO A 89 12.08 47.55 -12.47
N ASP A 90 12.54 48.73 -12.05
CA ASP A 90 13.51 48.89 -10.96
C ASP A 90 13.02 48.36 -9.61
N GLU A 91 11.70 48.34 -9.37
CA GLU A 91 11.11 47.81 -8.13
C GLU A 91 10.98 46.28 -8.18
N ILE A 92 10.80 45.74 -9.39
CA ILE A 92 10.69 44.31 -9.64
C ILE A 92 12.05 43.65 -9.52
N ASP A 93 13.09 44.26 -10.07
CA ASP A 93 14.47 43.78 -10.00
C ASP A 93 14.98 43.68 -8.55
N LYS A 94 14.50 44.56 -7.66
CA LYS A 94 14.79 44.50 -6.22
C LYS A 94 14.08 43.35 -5.51
N SER A 95 12.96 42.87 -6.08
CA SER A 95 12.02 41.95 -5.41
C SER A 95 12.13 40.51 -5.91
N ILE A 96 12.55 40.32 -7.17
CA ILE A 96 12.63 39.02 -7.85
C ILE A 96 14.11 38.65 -8.04
N PRO A 97 14.62 37.63 -7.31
CA PRO A 97 16.05 37.27 -7.34
C PRO A 97 16.44 36.40 -8.56
N PHE A 98 15.65 36.41 -9.63
CA PHE A 98 15.86 35.56 -10.80
C PHE A 98 15.40 36.26 -12.08
N ALA A 99 15.98 35.84 -13.21
CA ALA A 99 15.66 36.41 -14.51
C ALA A 99 14.22 36.04 -14.94
N LEU A 100 13.49 37.07 -15.37
CA LEU A 100 12.22 36.91 -16.07
C LEU A 100 12.48 36.67 -17.56
N ALA A 101 11.60 35.93 -18.21
CA ALA A 101 11.65 35.77 -19.67
C ALA A 101 11.22 37.07 -20.36
N GLY A 102 10.34 37.86 -19.76
CA GLY A 102 9.90 39.11 -20.34
C GLY A 102 8.88 39.81 -19.46
N MET A 103 8.67 41.08 -19.78
CA MET A 103 7.75 41.96 -19.06
C MET A 103 6.83 42.70 -20.02
N LEU A 104 5.60 42.93 -19.58
CA LEU A 104 4.60 43.69 -20.32
C LEU A 104 3.67 44.45 -19.35
N PRO A 105 3.03 45.56 -19.75
CA PRO A 105 2.00 46.22 -18.94
C PRO A 105 0.80 45.30 -18.78
N VAL A 106 -0.06 45.50 -17.77
CA VAL A 106 -1.28 44.68 -17.55
C VAL A 106 -2.33 44.91 -18.64
N ALA A 107 -2.39 46.13 -19.18
CA ALA A 107 -3.28 46.47 -20.30
C ALA A 107 -2.60 46.25 -21.66
N TRP A 108 -2.05 45.05 -21.91
CA TRP A 108 -1.39 44.75 -23.19
C TRP A 108 -2.40 44.47 -24.31
N GLN A 109 -2.01 44.87 -25.53
CA GLN A 109 -2.65 44.46 -26.77
C GLN A 109 -1.95 43.23 -27.37
N GLY A 110 -2.64 42.52 -28.26
CA GLY A 110 -2.16 41.28 -28.89
C GLY A 110 -0.81 41.43 -29.59
N ASP A 111 -0.55 42.56 -30.26
CA ASP A 111 0.70 42.79 -31.00
C ASP A 111 1.90 42.86 -30.05
N ARG A 112 1.77 43.60 -28.94
CA ARG A 112 2.84 43.76 -27.95
C ARG A 112 3.18 42.44 -27.26
N PHE A 113 2.18 41.63 -26.93
CA PHE A 113 2.43 40.30 -26.37
C PHE A 113 3.03 39.35 -27.41
N SER A 114 2.62 39.46 -28.69
CA SER A 114 3.22 38.70 -29.80
C SER A 114 4.72 39.00 -29.95
N GLU A 115 5.13 40.26 -29.80
CA GLU A 115 6.55 40.66 -29.84
C GLU A 115 7.34 40.05 -28.69
N VAL A 116 6.80 40.12 -27.46
CA VAL A 116 7.42 39.50 -26.29
C VAL A 116 7.54 37.99 -26.48
N LEU A 117 6.48 37.32 -26.95
CA LEU A 117 6.51 35.88 -27.23
C LEU A 117 7.55 35.52 -28.29
N ARG A 118 7.62 36.25 -29.41
CA ARG A 118 8.62 35.98 -30.47
C ARG A 118 10.05 36.14 -29.93
N SER A 119 10.30 37.12 -29.07
CA SER A 119 11.62 37.31 -28.45
C SER A 119 12.01 36.13 -27.54
N GLN A 120 11.02 35.46 -26.94
CA GLN A 120 11.22 34.38 -25.98
C GLN A 120 10.94 32.98 -26.53
N GLU A 121 10.46 32.87 -27.77
CA GLU A 121 10.01 31.62 -28.38
C GLU A 121 11.09 30.55 -28.32
N SER A 122 12.33 30.90 -28.66
CA SER A 122 13.47 29.97 -28.60
C SER A 122 13.74 29.42 -27.19
N SER A 123 13.54 30.25 -26.17
CA SER A 123 13.73 29.87 -24.75
C SER A 123 12.59 28.95 -24.29
N ILE A 124 11.35 29.33 -24.60
CA ILE A 124 10.14 28.57 -24.27
C ILE A 124 10.19 27.19 -24.92
N LEU A 125 10.45 27.13 -26.22
CA LEU A 125 10.51 25.87 -26.96
C LEU A 125 11.65 24.98 -26.47
N ARG A 126 12.78 25.55 -26.07
CA ARG A 126 13.90 24.79 -25.49
C ARG A 126 13.54 24.19 -24.13
N TYR A 127 12.93 24.98 -23.24
CA TYR A 127 12.47 24.49 -21.94
C TYR A 127 11.42 23.40 -22.11
N ALA A 128 10.39 23.63 -22.90
CA ALA A 128 9.32 22.68 -23.14
C ALA A 128 9.84 21.37 -23.77
N LYS A 129 10.79 21.45 -24.70
CA LYS A 129 11.45 20.26 -25.26
C LYS A 129 12.24 19.51 -24.19
N LYS A 130 13.07 20.22 -23.40
CA LYS A 130 13.89 19.63 -22.35
C LYS A 130 13.05 19.00 -21.23
N GLU A 131 11.95 19.64 -20.83
CA GLU A 131 11.05 19.10 -19.79
C GLU A 131 10.23 17.92 -20.30
N ARG A 132 9.86 17.89 -21.59
CA ARG A 132 9.30 16.67 -22.21
C ARG A 132 10.31 15.53 -22.21
N GLU A 133 11.56 15.79 -22.57
CA GLU A 133 12.64 14.80 -22.51
C GLU A 133 12.94 14.34 -21.06
N ARG A 134 12.96 15.27 -20.09
CA ARG A 134 13.19 14.97 -18.66
C ARG A 134 12.06 14.20 -18.00
N ARG A 135 10.82 14.46 -18.38
CA ARG A 135 9.65 13.68 -17.92
C ARG A 135 9.69 12.23 -18.43
N GLY A 136 10.69 11.88 -19.24
CA GLY A 136 10.76 10.67 -20.00
C GLY A 136 9.98 10.86 -21.29
N ASP A 137 10.53 10.34 -22.39
CA ASP A 137 9.81 10.17 -23.65
C ASP A 137 8.34 9.79 -23.40
N ALA A 138 7.44 10.31 -24.24
CA ALA A 138 5.99 10.04 -24.23
C ALA A 138 5.67 8.71 -23.55
N PRO A 139 4.79 8.70 -22.53
CA PRO A 139 4.66 7.61 -21.54
C PRO A 139 4.95 6.29 -22.21
N GLN A 140 6.12 5.69 -21.90
CA GLN A 140 6.53 4.47 -22.56
C GLN A 140 5.35 3.50 -22.50
N GLU A 141 4.90 3.04 -23.67
CA GLU A 141 3.71 2.21 -23.75
C GLU A 141 3.98 0.94 -22.96
N LEU A 142 3.49 0.90 -21.72
CA LEU A 142 3.64 -0.25 -20.87
C LEU A 142 2.57 -1.25 -21.27
N GLY A 143 3.00 -2.50 -21.45
CA GLY A 143 2.07 -3.61 -21.59
C GLY A 143 1.16 -3.70 -20.37
N LEU A 144 0.03 -4.38 -20.55
CA LEU A 144 -0.96 -4.59 -19.50
C LEU A 144 -0.35 -5.30 -18.28
N GLU A 145 0.40 -6.37 -18.52
CA GLU A 145 1.05 -7.18 -17.49
C GLU A 145 2.14 -6.38 -16.77
N GLU A 146 2.91 -5.58 -17.51
CA GLU A 146 3.97 -4.75 -16.94
C GLU A 146 3.40 -3.63 -16.08
N SER A 147 2.31 -3.00 -16.51
CA SER A 147 1.58 -1.98 -15.75
C SER A 147 1.07 -2.54 -14.41
N ILE A 148 0.46 -3.73 -14.45
CA ILE A 148 -0.03 -4.43 -13.25
C ILE A 148 1.14 -4.86 -12.35
N ALA A 149 2.21 -5.43 -12.92
CA ALA A 149 3.40 -5.82 -12.17
C ALA A 149 4.06 -4.63 -11.47
N ARG A 150 4.14 -3.47 -12.15
CA ARG A 150 4.64 -2.23 -11.57
C ARG A 150 3.77 -1.76 -10.40
N PHE A 151 2.45 -1.84 -10.53
CA PHE A 151 1.53 -1.51 -9.43
C PHE A 151 1.75 -2.38 -8.18
N PHE A 152 1.97 -3.69 -8.36
CA PHE A 152 2.21 -4.62 -7.25
C PHE A 152 3.67 -4.77 -6.83
N SER A 153 4.62 -4.14 -7.52
CA SER A 153 6.06 -4.22 -7.21
C SER A 153 6.38 -3.95 -5.75
N HIS A 154 5.86 -2.84 -5.21
CA HIS A 154 6.05 -2.49 -3.80
C HIS A 154 5.43 -3.52 -2.84
N THR A 155 4.27 -4.08 -3.21
CA THR A 155 3.58 -5.12 -2.44
C THR A 155 4.45 -6.37 -2.35
N LYS A 156 5.03 -6.78 -3.49
CA LYS A 156 5.95 -7.92 -3.60
C LYS A 156 7.23 -7.70 -2.80
N GLU A 157 7.85 -6.53 -2.91
CA GLU A 157 9.06 -6.18 -2.13
C GLU A 157 8.80 -6.24 -0.62
N LYS A 158 7.64 -5.72 -0.17
CA LYS A 158 7.26 -5.73 1.24
C LYS A 158 7.00 -7.14 1.76
N LEU A 159 6.33 -7.99 0.97
CA LEU A 159 6.13 -9.40 1.32
C LEU A 159 7.45 -10.15 1.40
N ALA A 160 8.36 -9.95 0.44
CA ALA A 160 9.67 -10.59 0.42
C ALA A 160 10.56 -10.20 1.63
N ALA A 161 10.30 -9.06 2.27
CA ALA A 161 10.99 -8.69 3.50
C ALA A 161 10.57 -9.54 4.72
N PHE A 162 9.46 -10.27 4.63
CA PHE A 162 9.09 -11.27 5.62
C PHE A 162 9.71 -12.62 5.23
N ASP A 163 10.60 -13.11 6.08
CA ASP A 163 11.12 -14.47 5.99
C ASP A 163 10.01 -15.48 6.35
N LEU A 164 9.22 -15.86 5.33
CA LEU A 164 8.10 -16.80 5.45
C LEU A 164 8.58 -18.24 5.70
N GLU A 165 9.79 -18.61 5.25
CA GLU A 165 10.34 -19.95 5.42
C GLU A 165 10.77 -20.23 6.88
N ALA A 166 11.20 -19.20 7.60
CA ALA A 166 11.52 -19.31 9.02
C ALA A 166 10.29 -19.35 9.95
N GLU A 167 9.08 -19.09 9.43
CA GLU A 167 7.85 -19.11 10.20
C GLU A 167 7.18 -20.47 10.07
N SER A 168 7.19 -21.23 11.18
CA SER A 168 6.67 -22.59 11.28
C SER A 168 5.41 -22.80 10.44
N GLY A 169 5.28 -23.91 9.71
CA GLY A 169 4.10 -24.23 8.88
C GLY A 169 2.74 -24.28 9.60
N LYS A 170 2.72 -23.94 10.89
CA LYS A 170 1.54 -23.76 11.75
C LYS A 170 0.98 -22.36 11.60
N ARG A 171 -0.35 -22.30 11.45
CA ARG A 171 -1.09 -21.07 11.13
C ARG A 171 -2.34 -20.98 11.98
N PHE A 172 -2.73 -19.75 12.33
CA PHE A 172 -4.05 -19.49 12.88
C PHE A 172 -4.88 -18.70 11.90
N ASN A 173 -6.16 -19.03 11.73
CA ASN A 173 -7.11 -18.13 11.09
C ASN A 173 -7.26 -16.90 11.98
N TYR A 174 -6.48 -15.86 11.68
CA TYR A 174 -6.37 -14.68 12.51
C TYR A 174 -7.72 -13.96 12.64
N PRO A 175 -8.54 -13.78 11.59
CA PRO A 175 -9.86 -13.17 11.74
C PRO A 175 -10.73 -13.81 12.83
N LEU A 176 -10.71 -15.14 12.94
CA LEU A 176 -11.46 -15.87 13.97
C LEU A 176 -10.80 -15.78 15.37
N MET A 177 -9.46 -15.80 15.41
CA MET A 177 -8.69 -15.83 16.67
C MET A 177 -8.38 -14.47 17.27
N LYS A 178 -8.47 -13.39 16.47
CA LYS A 178 -8.06 -12.03 16.81
C LYS A 178 -8.52 -11.60 18.19
N ARG A 179 -9.82 -11.71 18.48
CA ARG A 179 -10.37 -11.27 19.77
C ARG A 179 -9.76 -12.00 20.95
N PHE A 180 -9.45 -13.29 20.81
CA PHE A 180 -8.92 -14.12 21.90
C PHE A 180 -7.47 -13.77 22.19
N ILE A 181 -6.66 -13.69 21.13
CA ILE A 181 -5.23 -13.35 21.24
C ILE A 181 -5.06 -11.97 21.89
N HIS A 182 -5.80 -10.96 21.40
CA HIS A 182 -5.69 -9.60 21.94
C HIS A 182 -6.28 -9.46 23.34
N THR A 183 -7.37 -10.16 23.66
CA THR A 183 -7.95 -10.15 25.02
C THR A 183 -6.99 -10.81 26.01
N ALA A 184 -6.41 -11.97 25.66
CA ALA A 184 -5.40 -12.62 26.48
C ALA A 184 -4.19 -11.71 26.71
N TYR A 185 -3.70 -11.05 25.65
CA TYR A 185 -2.59 -10.10 25.73
C TYR A 185 -2.85 -8.97 26.72
N ASN A 186 -4.01 -8.32 26.60
CA ASN A 186 -4.37 -7.21 27.48
C ASN A 186 -4.52 -7.67 28.93
N ASN A 187 -5.22 -8.78 29.16
CA ASN A 187 -5.42 -9.31 30.50
C ASN A 187 -4.10 -9.68 31.17
N PHE A 188 -3.14 -10.26 30.42
CA PHE A 188 -1.84 -10.63 30.99
C PHE A 188 -0.98 -9.41 31.32
N ILE A 189 -1.07 -8.34 30.54
CA ILE A 189 -0.38 -7.07 30.85
C ILE A 189 -1.00 -6.38 32.06
N GLU A 190 -2.32 -6.44 32.21
CA GLU A 190 -3.00 -5.90 33.38
C GLU A 190 -2.59 -6.64 34.67
N VAL A 191 -2.44 -7.96 34.58
CA VAL A 191 -1.99 -8.79 35.71
C VAL A 191 -0.49 -8.65 35.98
N ASP A 192 0.34 -8.63 34.93
CA ASP A 192 1.78 -8.45 35.02
C ASP A 192 2.29 -7.49 33.93
N PRO A 193 2.51 -6.21 34.27
CA PRO A 193 3.00 -5.21 33.32
C PRO A 193 4.36 -5.55 32.70
N LYS A 194 5.18 -6.41 33.33
CA LYS A 194 6.49 -6.82 32.79
C LYS A 194 6.37 -7.66 31.52
N ILE A 195 5.22 -8.28 31.26
CA ILE A 195 4.99 -9.04 30.03
C ILE A 195 5.15 -8.15 28.79
N ARG A 196 4.80 -6.86 28.89
CA ARG A 196 4.93 -5.90 27.79
C ARG A 196 6.38 -5.71 27.31
N SER A 197 7.36 -5.87 28.20
CA SER A 197 8.78 -5.62 27.89
C SER A 197 9.54 -6.88 27.46
N ILE A 198 8.87 -8.03 27.30
CA ILE A 198 9.49 -9.26 26.81
C ILE A 198 9.80 -9.09 25.31
N ARG A 199 11.09 -8.93 25.01
CA ARG A 199 11.60 -8.63 23.66
C ARG A 199 10.98 -9.48 22.54
N LYS A 200 11.00 -10.82 22.67
CA LYS A 200 10.46 -11.75 21.65
C LYS A 200 8.96 -11.56 21.42
N LEU A 201 8.20 -11.25 22.47
CA LEU A 201 6.76 -11.00 22.39
C LEU A 201 6.48 -9.67 21.70
N THR A 202 7.22 -8.63 22.08
CA THR A 202 7.13 -7.31 21.44
C THR A 202 7.47 -7.38 19.96
N GLU A 203 8.59 -8.02 19.60
CA GLU A 203 9.00 -8.20 18.20
C GLU A 203 7.92 -8.96 17.39
N ALA A 204 7.34 -10.02 17.93
CA ALA A 204 6.28 -10.77 17.23
C ALA A 204 4.99 -9.95 17.06
N LYS A 205 4.62 -9.16 18.07
CA LYS A 205 3.47 -8.25 18.01
C LYS A 205 3.67 -7.16 16.96
N ASP A 206 4.86 -6.57 16.91
CA ASP A 206 5.20 -5.49 15.98
C ASP A 206 5.19 -6.01 14.54
N ARG A 207 5.77 -7.20 14.30
CA ARG A 207 5.72 -7.86 12.98
C ARG A 207 4.28 -8.18 12.55
N LEU A 208 3.45 -8.75 13.43
CA LEU A 208 2.03 -8.98 13.14
C LEU A 208 1.29 -7.67 12.80
N SER A 209 1.55 -6.62 13.59
CA SER A 209 0.92 -5.31 13.39
C SER A 209 1.33 -4.67 12.06
N GLU A 210 2.60 -4.80 11.68
CA GLU A 210 3.10 -4.31 10.38
C GLU A 210 2.48 -5.09 9.21
N ALA A 211 2.43 -6.42 9.29
CA ALA A 211 1.78 -7.23 8.25
C ALA A 211 0.29 -6.87 8.08
N LEU A 212 -0.44 -6.66 9.18
CA LEU A 212 -1.83 -6.21 9.14
C LEU A 212 -1.97 -4.81 8.52
N ARG A 213 -1.06 -3.89 8.84
CA ARG A 213 -1.04 -2.55 8.25
C ARG A 213 -0.85 -2.64 6.73
N LEU A 214 0.10 -3.44 6.27
CA LEU A 214 0.37 -3.65 4.85
C LEU A 214 -0.81 -4.32 4.13
N GLN A 215 -1.43 -5.34 4.74
CA GLN A 215 -2.63 -5.97 4.21
C GLN A 215 -3.78 -4.97 4.04
N ILE A 216 -4.04 -4.10 5.04
CA ILE A 216 -5.07 -3.07 4.96
C ILE A 216 -4.74 -2.06 3.84
N LEU A 217 -3.48 -1.66 3.70
CA LEU A 217 -3.06 -0.75 2.63
C LEU A 217 -3.23 -1.39 1.25
N LEU A 218 -2.93 -2.68 1.11
CA LEU A 218 -3.18 -3.43 -0.13
C LEU A 218 -4.68 -3.44 -0.44
N LYS A 219 -5.53 -3.87 0.51
CA LYS A 219 -6.99 -3.91 0.36
C LYS A 219 -7.55 -2.55 -0.08
N LYS A 220 -7.15 -1.47 0.58
CA LYS A 220 -7.55 -0.11 0.18
C LYS A 220 -7.16 0.27 -1.24
N ARG A 221 -6.04 -0.25 -1.76
CA ARG A 221 -5.59 0.03 -3.13
C ARG A 221 -6.34 -0.81 -4.17
N ILE A 222 -6.69 -2.05 -3.86
CA ILE A 222 -7.38 -2.96 -4.79
C ILE A 222 -8.92 -2.84 -4.73
N ASP A 223 -9.49 -2.45 -3.59
CA ASP A 223 -10.94 -2.30 -3.36
C ASP A 223 -11.53 -1.04 -4.03
N VAL A 224 -10.69 -0.19 -4.61
CA VAL A 224 -11.16 0.88 -5.49
C VAL A 224 -11.80 0.25 -6.74
N SER A 225 -12.72 0.97 -7.38
CA SER A 225 -13.41 0.44 -8.56
C SER A 225 -12.42 -0.01 -9.63
N ILE A 226 -12.76 -1.10 -10.33
CA ILE A 226 -11.87 -1.68 -11.33
C ILE A 226 -11.64 -0.72 -12.50
N GLU A 227 -12.65 0.11 -12.80
CA GLU A 227 -12.60 1.18 -13.79
C GLU A 227 -11.55 2.23 -13.43
N TYR A 228 -11.50 2.65 -12.17
CA TYR A 228 -10.50 3.61 -11.70
C TYR A 228 -9.10 3.01 -11.73
N ASN A 229 -8.95 1.77 -11.27
CA ASN A 229 -7.67 1.08 -11.33
C ASN A 229 -7.19 0.89 -12.77
N TYR A 230 -8.09 0.61 -13.71
CA TYR A 230 -7.75 0.52 -15.13
C TYR A 230 -7.23 1.85 -15.68
N GLU A 231 -7.89 2.96 -15.34
CA GLU A 231 -7.45 4.29 -15.76
C GLU A 231 -6.08 4.65 -15.17
N GLU A 232 -5.92 4.49 -13.85
CA GLU A 232 -4.71 4.91 -13.13
C GLU A 232 -3.50 4.00 -13.37
N VAL A 233 -3.71 2.69 -13.42
CA VAL A 233 -2.63 1.69 -13.51
C VAL A 233 -2.22 1.46 -14.96
N TYR A 234 -3.16 1.47 -15.90
CA TYR A 234 -2.90 1.11 -17.28
C TYR A 234 -3.04 2.30 -18.24
N LEU A 235 -4.22 2.94 -18.33
CA LEU A 235 -4.49 3.94 -19.37
C LEU A 235 -3.62 5.21 -19.25
N LYS A 236 -3.22 5.59 -18.03
CA LYS A 236 -2.23 6.67 -17.81
C LYS A 236 -0.82 6.34 -18.29
N ASN A 237 -0.56 5.11 -18.71
CA ASN A 237 0.69 4.74 -19.38
C ASN A 237 0.50 4.58 -20.90
N GLN A 238 -0.69 4.90 -21.44
CA GLN A 238 -1.00 4.80 -22.87
C GLN A 238 -0.96 6.18 -23.53
N PRO A 239 0.05 6.49 -24.36
CA PRO A 239 0.17 7.80 -25.03
C PRO A 239 -1.08 8.21 -25.79
N ALA A 240 -1.70 7.28 -26.52
CA ALA A 240 -2.90 7.54 -27.31
C ALA A 240 -4.09 8.00 -26.43
N TYR A 241 -4.27 7.36 -25.27
CA TYR A 241 -5.34 7.73 -24.34
C TYR A 241 -5.08 9.11 -23.73
N ILE A 242 -3.85 9.37 -23.29
CA ILE A 242 -3.47 10.67 -22.71
C ILE A 242 -3.64 11.80 -23.72
N ASP A 243 -3.21 11.61 -24.97
CA ASP A 243 -3.35 12.61 -26.03
C ASP A 243 -4.82 12.96 -26.29
N VAL A 244 -5.70 11.95 -26.33
CA VAL A 244 -7.14 12.17 -26.51
C VAL A 244 -7.75 12.94 -25.32
N ILE A 245 -7.40 12.58 -24.07
CA ILE A 245 -7.88 13.30 -22.88
C ILE A 245 -7.41 14.74 -22.87
N GLN A 246 -6.13 14.99 -23.18
CA GLN A 246 -5.58 16.35 -23.23
C GLN A 246 -6.28 17.18 -24.31
N LYS A 247 -6.50 16.62 -25.51
CA LYS A 247 -7.22 17.30 -26.58
C LYS A 247 -8.68 17.59 -26.23
N LEU A 248 -9.37 16.68 -25.53
CA LEU A 248 -10.72 16.91 -25.01
C LEU A 248 -10.75 18.10 -24.05
N GLU A 249 -9.85 18.12 -23.07
CA GLU A 249 -9.75 19.20 -22.09
C GLU A 249 -9.42 20.55 -22.75
N GLN A 250 -8.46 20.57 -23.69
CA GLN A 250 -8.12 21.75 -24.49
C GLN A 250 -9.33 22.30 -25.24
N THR A 251 -10.06 21.41 -25.92
CA THR A 251 -11.21 21.79 -26.76
C THR A 251 -12.35 22.35 -25.90
N LEU A 252 -12.68 21.68 -24.78
CA LEU A 252 -13.69 22.15 -23.85
C LEU A 252 -13.34 23.51 -23.24
N HIS A 253 -12.07 23.69 -22.85
CA HIS A 253 -11.59 24.95 -22.31
C HIS A 253 -11.72 26.08 -23.33
N LYS A 254 -11.25 25.85 -24.56
CA LYS A 254 -11.30 26.81 -25.65
C LYS A 254 -12.73 27.22 -26.01
N MET A 255 -13.64 26.26 -26.08
CA MET A 255 -15.07 26.54 -26.25
C MET A 255 -15.64 27.40 -25.10
N GLY A 256 -15.20 27.15 -23.86
CA GLY A 256 -15.59 27.96 -22.71
C GLY A 256 -15.19 29.43 -22.86
N VAL A 257 -13.95 29.69 -23.29
CA VAL A 257 -13.44 31.05 -23.55
C VAL A 257 -14.23 31.73 -24.68
N TYR A 258 -14.43 31.04 -25.80
CA TYR A 258 -15.18 31.61 -26.94
C TYR A 258 -16.64 31.90 -26.60
N ARG A 259 -17.29 31.08 -25.76
CA ARG A 259 -18.66 31.37 -25.27
C ARG A 259 -18.71 32.64 -24.45
N LYS A 260 -17.70 32.90 -23.59
CA LYS A 260 -17.61 34.16 -22.86
C LYS A 260 -17.45 35.35 -23.81
N GLU A 261 -16.56 35.23 -24.80
CA GLU A 261 -16.36 36.26 -25.82
C GLU A 261 -17.65 36.56 -26.59
N MET A 262 -18.39 35.53 -27.02
CA MET A 262 -19.68 35.70 -27.68
C MET A 262 -20.70 36.45 -26.82
N GLY A 263 -20.73 36.21 -25.50
CA GLY A 263 -21.58 36.96 -24.57
C GLY A 263 -21.24 38.45 -24.49
N ILE A 264 -19.94 38.78 -24.55
CA ILE A 264 -19.44 40.16 -24.60
C ILE A 264 -19.79 40.82 -25.94
N LEU A 265 -19.52 40.13 -27.06
CA LEU A 265 -19.84 40.61 -28.40
C LEU A 265 -21.34 40.87 -28.55
N THR A 266 -22.19 40.00 -28.00
CA THR A 266 -23.65 40.20 -27.98
C THR A 266 -24.02 41.49 -27.26
N SER A 267 -23.41 41.74 -26.10
CA SER A 267 -23.66 42.95 -25.31
C SER A 267 -23.15 44.22 -26.02
N GLN A 268 -21.99 44.15 -26.69
CA GLN A 268 -21.47 45.24 -27.52
C GLN A 268 -22.37 45.54 -28.72
N MET A 269 -22.84 44.49 -29.39
CA MET A 269 -23.77 44.60 -30.52
C MET A 269 -25.07 45.31 -30.13
N GLU A 270 -25.65 45.01 -28.95
CA GLU A 270 -26.83 45.73 -28.46
C GLU A 270 -26.53 47.19 -28.12
N ARG A 271 -25.38 47.49 -27.51
CA ARG A 271 -24.96 48.89 -27.28
C ARG A 271 -24.81 49.68 -28.58
N PHE A 272 -24.13 49.12 -29.58
CA PHE A 272 -23.99 49.78 -30.88
C PHE A 272 -25.35 49.99 -31.56
N LYS A 273 -26.31 49.06 -31.42
CA LYS A 273 -27.69 49.26 -31.90
C LYS A 273 -28.39 50.42 -31.20
N GLU A 274 -28.19 50.58 -29.89
CA GLU A 274 -28.74 51.72 -29.14
C GLU A 274 -28.07 53.05 -29.55
N GLU A 275 -26.76 53.07 -29.68
CA GLU A 275 -26.00 54.23 -30.17
C GLU A 275 -26.46 54.66 -31.57
N MET A 276 -26.68 53.72 -32.48
CA MET A 276 -27.25 53.99 -33.81
C MET A 276 -28.66 54.62 -33.76
N LYS A 277 -29.49 54.22 -32.79
CA LYS A 277 -30.84 54.77 -32.60
C LYS A 277 -30.81 56.20 -32.05
N HIS A 278 -29.85 56.51 -31.18
CA HIS A 278 -29.77 57.80 -30.47
C HIS A 278 -28.79 58.80 -31.09
N ALA A 279 -27.91 58.38 -32.00
CA ALA A 279 -26.99 59.28 -32.68
C ALA A 279 -27.76 60.28 -33.56
N SER A 280 -27.54 61.57 -33.31
CA SER A 280 -28.09 62.68 -34.11
C SER A 280 -27.17 63.05 -35.28
N ASP A 281 -25.87 62.76 -35.14
CA ASP A 281 -24.83 63.01 -36.14
C ASP A 281 -24.70 61.80 -37.11
N PRO A 282 -24.75 62.02 -38.44
CA PRO A 282 -24.54 60.97 -39.44
C PRO A 282 -23.19 60.25 -39.34
N SER A 283 -22.12 60.93 -38.91
CA SER A 283 -20.77 60.36 -38.82
C SER A 283 -20.68 59.30 -37.72
N LEU A 284 -21.26 59.58 -36.55
CA LEU A 284 -21.33 58.66 -35.41
C LEU A 284 -22.19 57.42 -35.73
N LYS A 285 -23.23 57.56 -36.57
CA LYS A 285 -24.00 56.40 -37.05
C LYS A 285 -23.15 55.46 -37.90
N VAL A 286 -22.33 55.99 -38.80
CA VAL A 286 -21.46 55.19 -39.68
C VAL A 286 -20.42 54.43 -38.84
N GLU A 287 -19.83 55.07 -37.83
CA GLU A 287 -18.86 54.44 -36.93
C GLU A 287 -19.48 53.33 -36.09
N ALA A 288 -20.67 53.57 -35.52
CA ALA A 288 -21.41 52.56 -34.76
C ALA A 288 -21.84 51.38 -35.66
N GLU A 289 -22.26 51.63 -36.91
CA GLU A 289 -22.61 50.59 -37.88
C GLU A 289 -21.38 49.73 -38.24
N GLN A 290 -20.23 50.35 -38.45
CA GLN A 290 -18.99 49.62 -38.73
C GLN A 290 -18.55 48.76 -37.53
N SER A 291 -18.64 49.31 -36.32
CA SER A 291 -18.33 48.59 -35.08
C SER A 291 -19.27 47.40 -34.85
N PHE A 292 -20.57 47.58 -35.14
CA PHE A 292 -21.55 46.50 -35.11
C PHE A 292 -21.23 45.40 -36.14
N LYS A 293 -20.91 45.75 -37.38
CA LYS A 293 -20.54 44.78 -38.42
C LYS A 293 -19.30 43.98 -38.02
N ASN A 294 -18.30 44.64 -37.44
CA ASN A 294 -17.08 43.99 -36.95
C ASN A 294 -17.38 43.02 -35.79
N ALA A 295 -18.18 43.45 -34.80
CA ALA A 295 -18.57 42.61 -33.68
C ALA A 295 -19.41 41.40 -34.13
N ASN A 296 -20.37 41.62 -35.04
CA ASN A 296 -21.19 40.56 -35.63
C ASN A 296 -20.36 39.55 -36.42
N ARG A 297 -19.37 40.01 -37.20
CA ARG A 297 -18.45 39.12 -37.91
C ARG A 297 -17.67 38.24 -36.93
N ARG A 298 -17.04 38.82 -35.92
CA ARG A 298 -16.33 38.06 -34.86
C ARG A 298 -17.26 37.05 -34.18
N TYR A 299 -18.50 37.45 -33.90
CA TYR A 299 -19.49 36.56 -33.29
C TYR A 299 -19.79 35.34 -34.18
N VAL A 300 -20.06 35.57 -35.47
CA VAL A 300 -20.35 34.50 -36.44
C VAL A 300 -19.13 33.59 -36.61
N ASP A 301 -17.92 34.15 -36.68
CA ASP A 301 -16.67 33.38 -36.77
C ASP A 301 -16.51 32.46 -35.54
N ARG A 302 -16.67 33.00 -34.31
CA ARG A 302 -16.62 32.19 -33.07
C ARG A 302 -17.73 31.15 -32.99
N MET A 303 -18.92 31.46 -33.48
CA MET A 303 -20.03 30.49 -33.55
C MET A 303 -19.68 29.31 -34.46
N HIS A 304 -19.07 29.58 -35.62
CA HIS A 304 -18.61 28.53 -36.53
C HIS A 304 -17.50 27.68 -35.92
N GLU A 305 -16.52 28.30 -35.25
CA GLU A 305 -15.42 27.59 -34.58
C GLU A 305 -15.93 26.70 -33.43
N ILE A 306 -16.87 27.19 -32.62
CA ILE A 306 -17.50 26.38 -31.55
C ILE A 306 -18.22 25.18 -32.15
N LYS A 307 -18.94 25.36 -33.27
CA LYS A 307 -19.64 24.25 -33.94
C LYS A 307 -18.65 23.18 -34.43
N GLN A 308 -17.55 23.59 -35.04
CA GLN A 308 -16.49 22.66 -35.47
C GLN A 308 -15.86 21.92 -34.29
N MET A 309 -15.61 22.62 -33.18
CA MET A 309 -15.10 22.00 -31.95
C MET A 309 -16.09 20.99 -31.37
N GLN A 310 -17.40 21.28 -31.38
CA GLN A 310 -18.43 20.34 -30.93
C GLN A 310 -18.45 19.05 -31.75
N GLU A 311 -18.34 19.16 -33.07
CA GLU A 311 -18.24 17.99 -33.95
C GLU A 311 -16.97 17.18 -33.63
N SER A 312 -15.84 17.85 -33.41
CA SER A 312 -14.58 17.20 -33.03
C SER A 312 -14.64 16.54 -31.66
N LEU A 313 -15.36 17.11 -30.68
CA LEU A 313 -15.55 16.51 -29.35
C LEU A 313 -16.22 15.14 -29.47
N GLY A 314 -17.26 15.00 -30.29
CA GLY A 314 -17.94 13.71 -30.48
C GLY A 314 -16.99 12.62 -31.01
N VAL A 315 -16.09 12.98 -31.92
CA VAL A 315 -15.05 12.05 -32.44
C VAL A 315 -14.04 11.69 -31.35
N MET A 316 -13.59 12.67 -30.57
CA MET A 316 -12.64 12.43 -29.48
C MET A 316 -13.25 11.59 -28.36
N GLU A 317 -14.52 11.81 -28.01
CA GLU A 317 -15.26 11.00 -27.02
C GLU A 317 -15.41 9.54 -27.49
N ALA A 318 -15.75 9.33 -28.76
CA ALA A 318 -15.83 7.99 -29.33
C ALA A 318 -14.45 7.29 -29.32
N THR A 319 -13.39 8.01 -29.68
CA THR A 319 -12.00 7.50 -29.66
C THR A 319 -11.57 7.14 -28.23
N LYS A 320 -11.90 8.00 -27.25
CA LYS A 320 -11.66 7.74 -25.83
C LYS A 320 -12.35 6.45 -25.39
N GLU A 321 -13.62 6.28 -25.75
CA GLU A 321 -14.40 5.11 -25.39
C GLU A 321 -13.86 3.82 -26.05
N GLU A 322 -13.41 3.89 -27.30
CA GLU A 322 -12.78 2.77 -28.01
C GLU A 322 -11.47 2.33 -27.32
N LEU A 323 -10.57 3.29 -27.05
CA LEU A 323 -9.31 3.05 -26.35
C LEU A 323 -9.55 2.48 -24.95
N TRP A 324 -10.57 2.98 -24.25
CA TRP A 324 -10.95 2.47 -22.95
C TRP A 324 -11.44 1.02 -23.03
N LYS A 325 -12.33 0.68 -23.97
CA LYS A 325 -12.90 -0.68 -24.09
C LYS A 325 -11.89 -1.73 -24.54
N ARG A 326 -10.88 -1.35 -25.32
CA ARG A 326 -9.92 -2.25 -25.98
C ARG A 326 -9.33 -3.30 -25.05
N ASP A 327 -8.81 -2.87 -23.90
CA ASP A 327 -8.04 -3.73 -22.99
C ASP A 327 -8.73 -3.95 -21.63
N PHE A 328 -9.93 -3.42 -21.43
CA PHE A 328 -10.59 -3.40 -20.11
C PHE A 328 -10.88 -4.80 -19.56
N GLU A 329 -11.43 -5.71 -20.38
CA GLU A 329 -11.75 -7.07 -19.94
C GLU A 329 -10.49 -7.87 -19.61
N ALA A 330 -9.45 -7.73 -20.44
CA ALA A 330 -8.15 -8.37 -20.21
C ALA A 330 -7.54 -7.84 -18.90
N PHE A 331 -7.58 -6.52 -18.69
CA PHE A 331 -7.05 -5.88 -17.49
C PHE A 331 -7.79 -6.37 -16.26
N MET A 332 -9.13 -6.36 -16.28
CA MET A 332 -9.95 -6.83 -15.16
C MET A 332 -9.59 -8.25 -14.76
N ARG A 333 -9.36 -9.15 -15.73
CA ARG A 333 -9.01 -10.55 -15.45
C ARG A 333 -7.64 -10.64 -14.78
N VAL A 334 -6.60 -10.08 -15.40
CA VAL A 334 -5.22 -10.17 -14.90
C VAL A 334 -5.07 -9.44 -13.56
N PHE A 335 -5.69 -8.27 -13.42
CA PHE A 335 -5.62 -7.49 -12.19
C PHE A 335 -6.29 -8.22 -11.02
N LYS A 336 -7.47 -8.83 -11.22
CA LYS A 336 -8.15 -9.60 -10.18
C LYS A 336 -7.37 -10.84 -9.77
N GLU A 337 -6.75 -11.53 -10.72
CA GLU A 337 -5.90 -12.69 -10.45
C GLU A 337 -4.68 -12.31 -9.61
N GLU A 338 -3.95 -11.27 -10.03
CA GLU A 338 -2.75 -10.81 -9.32
C GLU A 338 -3.10 -10.18 -7.96
N ALA A 339 -4.20 -9.43 -7.85
CA ALA A 339 -4.71 -8.92 -6.58
C ALA A 339 -5.05 -10.08 -5.62
N GLY A 340 -5.80 -11.07 -6.08
CA GLY A 340 -6.19 -12.22 -5.28
C GLY A 340 -5.00 -13.08 -4.83
N LYS A 341 -3.94 -13.13 -5.63
CA LYS A 341 -2.67 -13.77 -5.23
C LYS A 341 -2.05 -13.06 -4.02
N TYR A 342 -1.84 -11.75 -4.10
CA TYR A 342 -1.23 -11.02 -2.98
C TYR A 342 -2.14 -10.94 -1.75
N GLU A 343 -3.47 -10.90 -1.92
CA GLU A 343 -4.40 -11.01 -0.80
C GLU A 343 -4.20 -12.31 -0.03
N ARG A 344 -4.12 -13.45 -0.73
CA ARG A 344 -3.86 -14.76 -0.11
C ARG A 344 -2.50 -14.79 0.56
N GLU A 345 -1.44 -14.31 -0.08
CA GLU A 345 -0.09 -14.27 0.51
C GLU A 345 -0.05 -13.46 1.82
N TYR A 346 -0.74 -12.30 1.88
CA TYR A 346 -0.87 -11.54 3.13
C TYR A 346 -1.73 -12.24 4.18
N GLU A 347 -2.82 -12.91 3.79
CA GLU A 347 -3.64 -13.68 4.73
C GLU A 347 -2.83 -14.80 5.37
N GLU A 348 -2.06 -15.54 4.58
CA GLU A 348 -1.17 -16.59 5.05
C GLU A 348 -0.06 -16.05 5.98
N LEU A 349 0.55 -14.92 5.62
CA LEU A 349 1.55 -14.24 6.44
C LEU A 349 0.97 -13.80 7.79
N VAL A 350 -0.20 -13.16 7.77
CA VAL A 350 -0.88 -12.71 8.99
C VAL A 350 -1.24 -13.89 9.89
N ASP A 351 -1.71 -14.98 9.31
CA ASP A 351 -2.08 -16.20 10.02
C ASP A 351 -0.86 -16.88 10.68
N ALA A 352 0.29 -16.89 10.01
CA ALA A 352 1.55 -17.40 10.56
C ALA A 352 2.09 -16.50 11.69
N LEU A 353 2.13 -15.19 11.47
CA LEU A 353 2.57 -14.21 12.48
C LEU A 353 1.64 -14.18 13.71
N ALA A 354 0.34 -14.38 13.51
CA ALA A 354 -0.63 -14.48 14.59
C ALA A 354 -0.37 -15.69 15.47
N TYR A 355 -0.09 -16.86 14.86
CA TYR A 355 0.31 -18.06 15.58
C TYR A 355 1.58 -17.83 16.40
N ARG A 356 2.60 -17.21 15.79
CA ARG A 356 3.87 -16.88 16.46
C ARG A 356 3.67 -15.93 17.65
N PHE A 357 2.89 -14.87 17.46
CA PHE A 357 2.58 -13.91 18.53
C PHE A 357 1.85 -14.58 19.69
N ASP A 358 0.82 -15.37 19.40
CA ASP A 358 0.07 -16.12 20.41
C ASP A 358 1.00 -17.08 21.18
N ARG A 359 1.86 -17.82 20.48
CA ARG A 359 2.83 -18.73 21.12
C ARG A 359 3.71 -18.00 22.14
N PHE A 360 4.34 -16.88 21.75
CA PHE A 360 5.18 -16.12 22.68
C PHE A 360 4.38 -15.49 23.82
N LEU A 361 3.13 -15.10 23.57
CA LEU A 361 2.26 -14.57 24.60
C LEU A 361 2.02 -15.61 25.70
N TRP A 362 1.70 -16.84 25.30
CA TRP A 362 1.46 -17.91 26.24
C TRP A 362 2.73 -18.41 26.93
N ILE A 363 3.90 -18.31 26.28
CA ILE A 363 5.20 -18.52 26.97
C ILE A 363 5.37 -17.48 28.09
N ALA A 364 5.22 -16.20 27.77
CA ALA A 364 5.33 -15.10 28.73
C ALA A 364 4.35 -15.25 29.92
N ALA A 365 3.10 -15.61 29.62
CA ALA A 365 2.07 -15.86 30.62
C ALA A 365 2.45 -17.00 31.58
N ARG A 366 3.07 -18.07 31.07
CA ARG A 366 3.51 -19.23 31.87
C ARG A 366 4.68 -18.90 32.78
N GLU A 367 5.58 -18.02 32.34
CA GLU A 367 6.75 -17.61 33.12
C GLU A 367 6.37 -16.63 34.24
N SER A 368 5.38 -15.77 34.02
CA SER A 368 4.90 -14.82 35.02
C SER A 368 4.28 -15.53 36.23
N ARG A 369 4.79 -15.23 37.43
CA ARG A 369 4.21 -15.72 38.69
C ARG A 369 2.82 -15.13 38.92
N LEU A 370 2.64 -13.85 38.63
CA LEU A 370 1.37 -13.14 38.85
C LEU A 370 0.27 -13.70 37.95
N VAL A 371 0.58 -13.97 36.67
CA VAL A 371 -0.39 -14.59 35.76
C VAL A 371 -0.71 -16.02 36.18
N ARG A 372 0.26 -16.79 36.69
CA ARG A 372 -0.02 -18.12 37.25
C ARG A 372 -0.94 -18.07 38.47
N GLU A 373 -0.65 -17.20 39.44
CA GLU A 373 -1.50 -17.00 40.62
C GLU A 373 -2.91 -16.54 40.23
N TYR A 374 -3.03 -15.70 39.19
CA TYR A 374 -4.33 -15.26 38.66
C TYR A 374 -5.16 -16.42 38.10
N PHE A 375 -4.55 -17.33 37.32
CA PHE A 375 -5.25 -18.51 36.80
C PHE A 375 -5.64 -19.50 37.90
N GLU A 376 -4.77 -19.70 38.90
CA GLU A 376 -5.04 -20.55 40.06
C GLU A 376 -6.21 -20.02 40.89
N LYS A 377 -6.24 -18.71 41.17
CA LYS A 377 -7.35 -18.05 41.89
C LYS A 377 -8.64 -18.04 41.09
N GLY A 378 -8.54 -17.93 39.77
CA GLY A 378 -9.68 -17.96 38.85
C GLY A 378 -10.28 -19.34 38.61
N MET A 379 -9.72 -20.41 39.20
CA MET A 379 -10.08 -21.81 38.90
C MET A 379 -10.12 -22.11 37.40
N ILE A 380 -9.17 -21.54 36.64
CA ILE A 380 -9.07 -21.76 35.20
C ILE A 380 -8.42 -23.14 34.98
N GLU A 381 -9.23 -24.17 34.72
CA GLU A 381 -8.81 -25.52 34.40
C GLU A 381 -8.31 -25.58 32.95
N GLY A 382 -7.03 -25.89 32.75
CA GLY A 382 -6.43 -26.06 31.43
C GLY A 382 -4.97 -25.65 31.36
N VAL A 383 -4.39 -25.65 30.16
CA VAL A 383 -3.04 -25.15 29.91
C VAL A 383 -3.14 -23.70 29.47
N PHE A 384 -2.17 -22.87 29.85
CA PHE A 384 -1.99 -21.51 29.35
C PHE A 384 -1.87 -21.52 27.81
N SER A 385 -3.00 -21.41 27.12
CA SER A 385 -3.12 -21.52 25.67
C SER A 385 -4.39 -20.81 25.18
N SER A 386 -4.37 -20.35 23.94
CA SER A 386 -5.54 -19.73 23.30
C SER A 386 -6.71 -20.69 23.16
N LYS A 387 -6.44 -22.01 23.16
CA LYS A 387 -7.47 -23.06 23.26
C LYS A 387 -8.24 -22.96 24.58
N THR A 388 -7.56 -22.87 25.72
CA THR A 388 -8.25 -22.79 27.01
C THR A 388 -9.12 -21.54 27.08
N TYR A 389 -8.63 -20.40 26.60
CA TYR A 389 -9.45 -19.18 26.51
C TYR A 389 -10.65 -19.34 25.57
N LEU A 390 -10.45 -20.00 24.42
CA LEU A 390 -11.50 -20.32 23.47
C LEU A 390 -12.52 -21.32 24.05
N GLU A 391 -12.09 -22.32 24.80
CA GLU A 391 -12.94 -23.30 25.48
C GLU A 391 -13.79 -22.65 26.56
N TYR A 392 -13.22 -21.76 27.37
CA TYR A 392 -13.97 -20.98 28.35
C TYR A 392 -15.04 -20.12 27.68
N TYR A 393 -14.69 -19.44 26.58
CA TYR A 393 -15.65 -18.66 25.81
C TYR A 393 -16.77 -19.55 25.24
N VAL A 394 -16.42 -20.67 24.59
CA VAL A 394 -17.38 -21.58 23.95
C VAL A 394 -18.26 -22.31 24.96
N LYS A 395 -17.74 -22.66 26.14
CA LYS A 395 -18.48 -23.36 27.21
C LYS A 395 -19.64 -22.51 27.75
N HIS A 396 -19.55 -21.19 27.63
CA HIS A 396 -20.59 -20.25 28.05
C HIS A 396 -21.51 -19.79 26.90
N LEU A 397 -21.32 -20.29 25.68
CA LEU A 397 -22.23 -20.03 24.57
C LEU A 397 -23.44 -20.96 24.65
N ASP A 398 -24.64 -20.38 24.61
CA ASP A 398 -25.87 -21.14 24.43
C ASP A 398 -25.88 -21.78 23.03
N LYS A 399 -25.83 -23.12 22.98
CA LYS A 399 -25.74 -23.90 21.74
C LYS A 399 -26.93 -23.64 20.81
N ASN A 400 -28.09 -23.29 21.39
CA ASN A 400 -29.34 -23.06 20.67
C ASN A 400 -29.48 -21.62 20.11
N LEU A 401 -28.61 -20.70 20.53
CA LEU A 401 -28.58 -19.28 20.09
C LEU A 401 -27.25 -18.91 19.39
N SER A 402 -26.45 -19.91 19.02
CA SER A 402 -25.11 -19.68 18.47
C SER A 402 -25.16 -19.06 17.06
N SER A 403 -24.65 -17.82 16.95
CA SER A 403 -24.50 -17.09 15.69
C SER A 403 -23.67 -17.88 14.66
N LYS A 404 -23.77 -17.54 13.37
CA LYS A 404 -22.96 -18.16 12.29
C LYS A 404 -21.46 -18.13 12.62
N ALA A 405 -20.97 -17.00 13.14
CA ALA A 405 -19.58 -16.83 13.56
C ALA A 405 -19.18 -17.76 14.72
N ASN A 406 -20.07 -17.98 15.69
CA ASN A 406 -19.79 -18.88 16.81
C ASN A 406 -19.73 -20.35 16.35
N ARG A 407 -20.56 -20.76 15.40
CA ARG A 407 -20.51 -22.11 14.81
C ARG A 407 -19.23 -22.34 14.01
N GLU A 408 -18.79 -21.34 13.25
CA GLU A 408 -17.54 -21.37 12.49
C GLU A 408 -16.32 -21.48 13.41
N LEU A 409 -16.32 -20.73 14.51
CA LEU A 409 -15.29 -20.78 15.53
C LEU A 409 -15.21 -22.15 16.24
N ILE A 410 -16.35 -22.79 16.54
CA ILE A 410 -16.37 -24.15 17.11
C ILE A 410 -15.79 -25.18 16.14
N ARG A 411 -16.09 -25.08 14.83
CA ARG A 411 -15.47 -25.96 13.83
C ARG A 411 -13.97 -25.72 13.72
N TYR A 412 -13.57 -24.45 13.70
CA TYR A 412 -12.18 -24.05 13.62
C TYR A 412 -11.37 -24.57 14.81
N ARG A 413 -11.96 -24.59 16.02
CA ARG A 413 -11.34 -25.20 17.22
C ARG A 413 -10.89 -26.64 16.97
N HIS A 414 -11.77 -27.48 16.45
CA HIS A 414 -11.46 -28.89 16.21
C HIS A 414 -10.34 -29.06 15.18
N LYS A 415 -10.40 -28.28 14.10
CA LYS A 415 -9.37 -28.25 13.05
C LYS A 415 -7.99 -27.83 13.62
N MET A 416 -7.98 -26.83 14.49
CA MET A 416 -6.77 -26.32 15.14
C MET A 416 -6.07 -27.37 16.04
N GLU A 417 -6.82 -28.28 16.69
CA GLU A 417 -6.25 -29.33 17.54
C GLU A 417 -5.46 -30.38 16.74
N GLU A 418 -5.80 -30.56 15.48
CA GLU A 418 -5.11 -31.50 14.57
C GLU A 418 -3.96 -30.79 13.86
N GLU A 419 -4.20 -29.61 13.27
CA GLU A 419 -3.22 -28.92 12.43
C GLU A 419 -2.04 -28.30 13.21
N ASN A 420 -2.25 -27.97 14.49
CA ASN A 420 -1.22 -27.32 15.31
C ASN A 420 -0.67 -28.23 16.42
N ALA A 421 -0.92 -29.54 16.36
CA ALA A 421 -0.45 -30.51 17.34
C ALA A 421 1.08 -30.56 17.43
N ILE A 422 1.64 -30.70 18.63
CA ILE A 422 3.06 -30.95 18.88
C ILE A 422 3.24 -32.47 18.89
N HIS A 423 3.93 -33.00 17.90
CA HIS A 423 4.20 -34.40 17.74
C HIS A 423 5.47 -34.79 18.51
N VAL A 424 5.30 -35.72 19.44
CA VAL A 424 6.37 -36.25 20.29
C VAL A 424 6.57 -37.72 19.99
N ALA A 425 7.78 -38.09 19.58
CA ALA A 425 8.19 -39.49 19.53
C ALA A 425 8.78 -39.88 20.89
N LEU A 426 8.18 -40.88 21.54
CA LEU A 426 8.75 -41.56 22.69
C LEU A 426 9.36 -42.89 22.24
N VAL A 427 10.68 -43.01 22.35
CA VAL A 427 11.44 -44.20 21.95
C VAL A 427 11.99 -44.88 23.19
N GLY A 428 11.67 -46.15 23.40
CA GLY A 428 12.08 -46.87 24.60
C GLY A 428 12.01 -48.38 24.47
N ASN A 429 12.27 -49.08 25.58
CA ASN A 429 12.30 -50.54 25.60
C ASN A 429 11.06 -51.17 26.23
N VAL A 430 10.44 -50.49 27.21
CA VAL A 430 9.33 -51.03 28.00
C VAL A 430 8.03 -50.31 27.62
N THR A 431 7.12 -50.99 26.94
CA THR A 431 5.86 -50.40 26.44
C THR A 431 4.99 -49.78 27.54
N GLU A 432 4.92 -50.42 28.71
CA GLU A 432 4.08 -49.97 29.82
C GLU A 432 4.56 -48.63 30.41
N ASP A 433 5.87 -48.49 30.54
CA ASP A 433 6.56 -47.27 30.96
C ASP A 433 6.32 -46.12 29.98
N LEU A 434 6.41 -46.42 28.68
CA LEU A 434 6.12 -45.47 27.60
C LEU A 434 4.64 -45.05 27.56
N LEU A 435 3.71 -45.98 27.78
CA LEU A 435 2.28 -45.68 27.87
C LEU A 435 1.95 -44.75 29.04
N GLN A 436 2.61 -44.95 30.19
CA GLN A 436 2.45 -44.07 31.34
C GLN A 436 2.93 -42.65 31.04
N ASP A 437 4.10 -42.51 30.39
CA ASP A 437 4.65 -41.20 30.02
C ASP A 437 3.84 -40.52 28.91
N LYS A 438 3.35 -41.29 27.93
CA LYS A 438 2.39 -40.80 26.94
C LYS A 438 1.16 -40.18 27.61
N ARG A 439 0.53 -40.90 28.53
CA ARG A 439 -0.64 -40.37 29.27
C ARG A 439 -0.30 -39.11 30.04
N ARG A 440 0.88 -39.02 30.65
CA ARG A 440 1.33 -37.82 31.38
C ARG A 440 1.58 -36.64 30.44
N LEU A 441 2.21 -36.87 29.29
CA LEU A 441 2.48 -35.86 28.26
C LEU A 441 1.18 -35.33 27.64
N GLU A 442 0.28 -36.21 27.21
CA GLU A 442 -1.01 -35.82 26.61
C GLU A 442 -1.95 -35.16 27.64
N ALA A 443 -1.86 -35.55 28.92
CA ALA A 443 -2.55 -34.85 30.01
C ALA A 443 -1.90 -33.50 30.38
N THR A 444 -0.67 -33.25 29.92
CA THR A 444 0.02 -31.97 30.16
C THR A 444 -0.50 -30.89 29.23
N ASP A 445 -0.77 -31.21 27.95
CA ASP A 445 -1.33 -30.28 26.96
C ASP A 445 -2.09 -31.04 25.84
N GLY A 446 -3.29 -30.56 25.51
CA GLY A 446 -4.16 -31.15 24.49
C GLY A 446 -3.67 -31.00 23.05
N TYR A 447 -2.62 -30.22 22.78
CA TYR A 447 -1.92 -30.20 21.49
C TYR A 447 -0.88 -31.29 21.37
N ILE A 448 -0.50 -31.97 22.46
CA ILE A 448 0.54 -32.99 22.39
C ILE A 448 -0.07 -34.26 21.80
N ARG A 449 0.60 -34.82 20.81
CA ARG A 449 0.29 -36.12 20.22
C ARG A 449 1.53 -36.99 20.35
N VAL A 450 1.42 -38.07 21.11
CA VAL A 450 2.56 -38.93 21.40
C VAL A 450 2.50 -40.21 20.60
N SER A 451 3.53 -40.43 19.78
CA SER A 451 3.80 -41.70 19.11
C SER A 451 4.79 -42.52 19.92
N LEU A 452 4.54 -43.82 20.05
CA LEU A 452 5.35 -44.74 20.84
C LEU A 452 6.17 -45.66 19.93
N TYR A 453 7.45 -45.79 20.23
CA TYR A 453 8.37 -46.62 19.48
C TYR A 453 9.15 -47.54 20.41
N VAL A 454 9.07 -48.83 20.10
CA VAL A 454 9.76 -49.94 20.80
C VAL A 454 10.69 -50.63 19.80
N PRO A 455 11.60 -51.54 20.21
CA PRO A 455 12.59 -52.12 19.31
C PRO A 455 12.01 -52.67 17.99
N GLN A 456 10.80 -53.23 18.02
CA GLN A 456 10.11 -53.78 16.85
C GLN A 456 9.58 -52.72 15.87
N THR A 457 9.41 -51.46 16.29
CA THR A 457 8.85 -50.37 15.48
C THR A 457 9.85 -49.25 15.21
N LEU A 458 11.14 -49.45 15.53
CA LEU A 458 12.19 -48.45 15.35
C LEU A 458 12.41 -48.06 13.88
N GLU A 459 12.17 -48.96 12.92
CA GLU A 459 12.33 -48.62 11.50
C GLU A 459 11.32 -47.56 11.06
N ASN A 460 10.05 -47.72 11.44
CA ASN A 460 8.99 -46.74 11.20
C ASN A 460 9.33 -45.39 11.84
N PHE A 461 9.91 -45.39 13.06
CA PHE A 461 10.37 -44.17 13.70
C PHE A 461 11.39 -43.41 12.83
N PHE A 462 12.38 -44.11 12.27
CA PHE A 462 13.41 -43.45 11.46
C PHE A 462 12.85 -42.92 10.13
N GLU A 463 11.89 -43.61 9.52
CA GLU A 463 11.18 -43.11 8.33
C GLU A 463 10.37 -41.84 8.67
N GLU A 464 9.54 -41.91 9.71
CA GLU A 464 8.72 -40.77 10.16
C GLU A 464 9.59 -39.58 10.63
N ALA A 465 10.76 -39.83 11.23
CA ALA A 465 11.68 -38.78 11.65
C ALA A 465 12.38 -38.11 10.47
N LYS A 466 12.68 -38.84 9.39
CA LYS A 466 13.24 -38.28 8.14
C LYS A 466 12.25 -37.35 7.44
N GLU A 467 10.96 -37.67 7.53
CA GLU A 467 9.87 -36.85 7.01
C GLU A 467 9.61 -35.58 7.85
N GLY A 468 10.35 -35.37 8.95
CA GLY A 468 10.18 -34.21 9.82
C GLY A 468 8.89 -34.24 10.66
N LYS A 469 8.31 -35.42 10.88
CA LYS A 469 7.00 -35.59 11.54
C LYS A 469 6.98 -35.16 13.01
N TYR A 470 8.13 -35.11 13.68
CA TYR A 470 8.21 -34.82 15.12
C TYR A 470 8.92 -33.53 15.41
N GLU A 471 8.39 -32.76 16.36
CA GLU A 471 9.12 -31.65 16.97
C GLU A 471 10.00 -32.09 18.13
N ILE A 472 9.66 -33.21 18.77
CA ILE A 472 10.37 -33.72 19.95
C ILE A 472 10.62 -35.21 19.78
N VAL A 473 11.88 -35.61 20.00
CA VAL A 473 12.26 -37.01 20.13
C VAL A 473 12.78 -37.22 21.54
N MET A 474 12.05 -38.01 22.33
CA MET A 474 12.45 -38.44 23.66
C MET A 474 12.91 -39.90 23.60
N MET A 475 14.16 -40.18 23.98
CA MET A 475 14.71 -41.53 23.96
C MET A 475 15.09 -42.00 25.36
N GLU A 476 14.72 -43.23 25.71
CA GLU A 476 15.15 -43.88 26.95
C GLU A 476 16.62 -44.31 26.90
N ASP A 477 17.28 -44.22 28.06
CA ASP A 477 18.62 -44.73 28.32
C ASP A 477 18.62 -46.26 28.46
N VAL A 478 18.26 -46.97 27.39
CA VAL A 478 18.21 -48.44 27.41
C VAL A 478 19.55 -49.00 27.87
N VAL A 479 19.54 -49.73 29.00
CA VAL A 479 20.73 -50.22 29.70
C VAL A 479 21.62 -51.04 28.78
N GLY A 480 22.70 -50.41 28.31
CA GLY A 480 23.72 -51.07 27.51
C GLY A 480 24.33 -50.07 26.53
N ARG A 481 25.52 -49.57 26.86
CA ARG A 481 26.29 -48.51 26.18
C ARG A 481 26.54 -48.65 24.67
N TRP A 482 26.01 -49.67 24.00
CA TRP A 482 26.22 -49.90 22.58
C TRP A 482 24.97 -49.60 21.75
N LEU A 483 23.80 -50.13 22.14
CA LEU A 483 22.56 -49.97 21.37
C LEU A 483 22.07 -48.52 21.37
N PHE A 484 22.12 -47.83 22.52
CA PHE A 484 21.77 -46.40 22.61
C PHE A 484 22.63 -45.53 21.67
N PHE A 485 23.93 -45.83 21.55
CA PHE A 485 24.85 -45.06 20.73
C PHE A 485 24.61 -45.30 19.24
N GLN A 486 24.29 -46.53 18.86
CA GLN A 486 23.91 -46.85 17.49
C GLN A 486 22.61 -46.18 17.09
N LEU A 487 21.61 -46.17 17.99
CA LEU A 487 20.33 -45.51 17.75
C LEU A 487 20.48 -43.99 17.65
N TRP A 488 21.26 -43.37 18.54
CA TRP A 488 21.56 -41.94 18.46
C TRP A 488 22.33 -41.59 17.18
N LYS A 489 23.34 -42.39 16.80
CA LYS A 489 24.11 -42.16 15.58
C LYS A 489 23.21 -42.26 14.34
N ARG A 490 22.38 -43.31 14.27
CA ARG A 490 21.40 -43.50 13.19
C ARG A 490 20.34 -42.40 13.16
N LEU A 491 19.91 -41.90 14.32
CA LEU A 491 19.04 -40.73 14.42
C LEU A 491 19.74 -39.48 13.85
N LYS A 492 20.98 -39.21 14.24
CA LYS A 492 21.74 -38.06 13.70
C LYS A 492 21.90 -38.17 12.19
N GLU A 493 22.27 -39.34 11.67
CA GLU A 493 22.36 -39.61 10.22
C GLU A 493 21.01 -39.40 9.52
N SER A 494 19.91 -39.85 10.13
CA SER A 494 18.56 -39.71 9.57
C SER A 494 18.04 -38.27 9.61
N LEU A 495 18.59 -37.43 10.49
CA LEU A 495 18.21 -36.03 10.62
C LEU A 495 19.09 -35.08 9.79
N VAL A 496 20.20 -35.56 9.18
CA VAL A 496 21.04 -34.73 8.28
C VAL A 496 20.24 -34.30 7.05
N ASP A 497 19.38 -35.18 6.54
CA ASP A 497 18.58 -34.96 5.33
C ASP A 497 17.17 -34.39 5.64
N SER A 498 16.85 -34.15 6.92
CA SER A 498 15.55 -33.63 7.32
C SER A 498 15.48 -32.11 7.16
N SER A 499 14.35 -31.62 6.66
CA SER A 499 14.04 -30.18 6.62
C SER A 499 13.84 -29.57 8.02
N PHE A 500 13.66 -30.41 9.06
CA PHE A 500 13.42 -29.97 10.42
C PHE A 500 14.20 -30.84 11.44
N LEU A 501 15.00 -30.20 12.29
CA LEU A 501 15.76 -30.86 13.36
C LEU A 501 14.91 -30.93 14.65
N PRO A 502 14.41 -32.11 15.05
CA PRO A 502 13.65 -32.26 16.29
C PRO A 502 14.55 -32.04 17.51
N LYS A 503 13.94 -31.53 18.57
CA LYS A 503 14.61 -31.42 19.86
C LYS A 503 14.79 -32.78 20.51
N GLN A 504 16.00 -33.02 21.01
CA GLN A 504 16.42 -34.33 21.50
C GLN A 504 16.43 -34.34 23.02
N VAL A 505 15.65 -35.23 23.62
CA VAL A 505 15.48 -35.37 25.07
C VAL A 505 15.86 -36.76 25.53
N LEU A 506 16.78 -36.85 26.48
CA LEU A 506 17.18 -38.12 27.07
C LEU A 506 16.34 -38.43 28.31
N LEU A 507 15.69 -39.59 28.36
CA LEU A 507 15.01 -40.13 29.54
C LEU A 507 15.96 -41.10 30.28
N VAL A 508 16.38 -40.74 31.49
CA VAL A 508 17.38 -41.48 32.28
C VAL A 508 16.70 -42.35 33.34
N ARG A 509 16.22 -43.54 32.97
CA ARG A 509 15.44 -44.45 33.82
C ARG A 509 16.27 -45.50 34.56
N HIS A 510 17.34 -46.01 33.95
CA HIS A 510 17.89 -47.29 34.39
C HIS A 510 19.36 -47.25 34.85
N TYR A 511 19.97 -46.08 34.93
CA TYR A 511 21.38 -45.97 35.28
C TYR A 511 21.62 -45.81 36.79
N LYS A 512 22.63 -46.53 37.30
CA LYS A 512 23.03 -46.49 38.72
C LYS A 512 23.67 -45.16 39.14
N ASP A 513 24.11 -44.34 38.19
CA ASP A 513 24.78 -43.05 38.39
C ASP A 513 24.31 -42.01 37.34
N PRO A 514 23.22 -41.28 37.64
CA PRO A 514 22.61 -40.33 36.69
C PRO A 514 23.55 -39.22 36.21
N GLU A 515 24.50 -38.77 37.04
CA GLU A 515 25.42 -37.66 36.70
C GLU A 515 26.41 -38.07 35.59
N ARG A 516 26.88 -39.32 35.62
CA ARG A 516 27.75 -39.85 34.56
C ARG A 516 27.05 -39.96 33.20
N ILE A 517 25.75 -40.28 33.19
CA ILE A 517 24.96 -40.21 31.95
C ILE A 517 24.79 -38.77 31.51
N ARG A 518 24.56 -37.86 32.46
CA ARG A 518 24.36 -36.45 32.16
C ARG A 518 25.56 -35.84 31.45
N GLU A 519 26.76 -36.07 31.95
CA GLU A 519 28.01 -35.65 31.30
C GLU A 519 28.14 -36.22 29.87
N LYS A 520 27.79 -37.49 29.71
CA LYS A 520 27.86 -38.16 28.40
C LYS A 520 26.81 -37.62 27.43
N ALA A 521 25.59 -37.37 27.90
CA ALA A 521 24.52 -36.78 27.11
C ALA A 521 24.86 -35.34 26.69
N LEU A 522 25.48 -34.56 27.58
CA LEU A 522 26.01 -33.23 27.25
C LEU A 522 27.09 -33.32 26.16
N SER A 523 28.01 -34.29 26.25
CA SER A 523 29.03 -34.52 25.20
C SER A 523 28.43 -34.91 23.84
N MET A 524 27.24 -35.52 23.84
CA MET A 524 26.48 -35.90 22.64
C MET A 524 25.51 -34.80 22.17
N ARG A 525 25.55 -33.62 22.79
CA ARG A 525 24.69 -32.47 22.49
C ARG A 525 23.19 -32.78 22.58
N TRP A 526 22.78 -33.55 23.59
CA TRP A 526 21.36 -33.63 23.96
C TRP A 526 20.90 -32.27 24.50
N GLU A 527 19.70 -31.84 24.10
CA GLU A 527 19.19 -30.53 24.50
C GLU A 527 18.61 -30.54 25.91
N ASN A 528 18.02 -31.66 26.32
CA ASN A 528 17.44 -31.84 27.64
C ASN A 528 17.59 -33.27 28.16
N ILE A 529 17.58 -33.41 29.48
CA ILE A 529 17.75 -34.68 30.18
C ILE A 529 16.70 -34.75 31.30
N LEU A 530 15.90 -35.81 31.31
CA LEU A 530 14.86 -36.05 32.31
C LEU A 530 15.15 -37.32 33.10
N THR A 531 15.30 -37.16 34.41
CA THR A 531 15.45 -38.27 35.35
C THR A 531 14.14 -38.51 36.10
N PRO A 532 13.60 -39.75 36.13
CA PRO A 532 12.46 -40.13 36.93
C PRO A 532 12.67 -39.85 38.44
N PRO A 533 11.59 -39.55 39.19
CA PRO A 533 10.24 -39.38 38.71
C PRO A 533 10.11 -38.13 37.84
N ILE A 534 9.48 -38.31 36.68
CA ILE A 534 9.22 -37.24 35.71
C ILE A 534 7.95 -36.54 36.19
N THR A 535 8.11 -35.40 36.84
CA THR A 535 6.97 -34.62 37.35
C THR A 535 6.32 -33.83 36.21
N ARG A 536 5.06 -33.43 36.41
CA ARG A 536 4.33 -32.59 35.45
C ARG A 536 5.07 -31.28 35.20
N GLU A 537 5.73 -30.72 36.20
CA GLU A 537 6.51 -29.49 36.13
C GLU A 537 7.75 -29.67 35.25
N LYS A 538 8.45 -30.82 35.35
CA LYS A 538 9.59 -31.15 34.48
C LYS A 538 9.16 -31.33 33.03
N LEU A 539 8.04 -32.00 32.76
CA LEU A 539 7.48 -32.13 31.41
C LEU A 539 7.05 -30.77 30.86
N LYS A 540 6.39 -29.94 31.67
CA LYS A 540 6.03 -28.57 31.29
C LYS A 540 7.27 -27.75 30.96
N ALA A 541 8.32 -27.78 31.80
CA ALA A 541 9.57 -27.07 31.56
C ALA A 541 10.27 -27.55 30.29
N LEU A 542 10.23 -28.85 30.02
CA LEU A 542 10.73 -29.43 28.78
C LEU A 542 9.97 -28.89 27.56
N LEU A 543 8.65 -29.03 27.53
CA LEU A 543 7.80 -28.54 26.45
C LEU A 543 7.94 -27.02 26.25
N LEU A 544 8.14 -26.27 27.34
CA LEU A 544 8.42 -24.83 27.36
C LEU A 544 9.77 -24.47 26.77
N SER A 545 10.81 -25.28 27.03
CA SER A 545 12.14 -25.06 26.44
C SER A 545 12.20 -25.40 24.94
N ILE A 546 11.18 -26.10 24.44
CA ILE A 546 11.03 -26.56 23.07
C ILE A 546 10.17 -25.59 22.26
N ALA A 547 9.18 -24.97 22.91
CA ALA A 547 8.37 -23.88 22.38
C ALA A 547 9.18 -22.57 22.25
#